data_AF-A0A432I3C0-F1
#
_entry.id   AF-A0A432I3C0-F1
#
_cell.length_a   1.000
_cell.length_b   1.000
_cell.length_c   1.000
_cell.angle_alpha   90.00
_cell.angle_beta   90.00
_cell.angle_gamma   90.00
#
_symmetry.space_group_name_H-M   'P 1'
#
loop_
_entity.id
_entity.type
_entity.pdbx_description
1 polymer ?
#
loop_
_entity_poly.entity_id
_entity_poly.type
_entity_poly.pdbx_seq_one_letter_code
_entity_poly.pdbx_strand_id
1 'polypeptide(L)'
;WEGDTLVIETTNFSPKFPYRGSGENRKLVERYTRVDENTLEYEVTIEDPTVWAAPWTVRQELKRQSDEENRIYYEPRCHEGNYGLGAMFIGARVREQEFAAGRGPDPFSLDTTTGGGGAR
;
A
#
# COMPACT_ATOMS: atom_id res chain seq x y z
N TRP A 1 27.30 -9.20 5.96
CA TRP A 1 27.45 -9.88 4.66
C TRP A 1 27.76 -11.34 4.91
N GLU A 2 27.10 -12.23 4.19
CA GLU A 2 27.34 -13.67 4.17
C GLU A 2 27.45 -14.11 2.72
N GLY A 3 28.67 -14.37 2.24
CA GLY A 3 28.90 -14.60 0.81
C GLY A 3 28.45 -13.40 -0.03
N ASP A 4 27.51 -13.64 -0.94
CA ASP A 4 26.86 -12.67 -1.83
C ASP A 4 25.60 -12.00 -1.24
N THR A 5 25.19 -12.41 -0.03
CA THR A 5 24.02 -11.87 0.64
C THR A 5 24.39 -10.74 1.60
N LEU A 6 23.72 -9.58 1.45
CA LEU A 6 23.70 -8.55 2.49
C LEU A 6 22.71 -8.99 3.57
N VAL A 7 23.21 -9.19 4.78
CA VAL A 7 22.39 -9.51 5.96
C VAL A 7 22.35 -8.30 6.86
N ILE A 8 21.14 -7.86 7.20
CA ILE A 8 20.87 -6.72 8.07
C ILE A 8 20.04 -7.21 9.25
N GLU A 9 20.49 -6.88 10.45
CA GLU A 9 19.70 -7.07 11.66
C GLU A 9 19.16 -5.72 12.11
N THR A 10 17.84 -5.63 12.28
CA THR A 10 17.16 -4.42 12.76
C THR A 10 16.46 -4.71 14.08
N THR A 11 16.76 -3.91 15.10
CA THR A 11 16.25 -4.01 16.47
C THR A 11 15.88 -2.61 17.00
N ASN A 12 15.56 -2.48 18.29
CA ASN A 12 15.26 -1.21 18.95
C ASN A 12 14.06 -0.46 18.34
N PHE A 13 13.00 -1.19 17.99
CA PHE A 13 11.80 -0.58 17.45
C PHE A 13 11.07 0.25 18.52
N SER A 14 10.47 1.35 18.10
CA SER A 14 9.63 2.16 18.99
C SER A 14 8.30 1.46 19.25
N PRO A 15 7.78 1.47 20.49
CA PRO A 15 6.45 0.96 20.79
C PRO A 15 5.32 1.83 20.19
N LYS A 16 5.64 3.02 19.65
CA LYS A 16 4.65 3.96 19.09
C LYS A 16 4.01 3.50 17.78
N PHE A 17 4.65 2.57 17.06
CA PHE A 17 4.19 2.11 15.75
C PHE A 17 4.20 0.58 15.68
N PRO A 18 3.31 -0.10 16.43
CA PRO A 18 3.27 -1.55 16.45
C PRO A 18 2.81 -2.10 15.11
N TYR A 19 3.49 -3.13 14.60
CA TYR A 19 3.07 -3.86 13.42
C TYR A 19 2.33 -5.12 13.85
N ARG A 20 1.01 -5.15 13.62
CA ARG A 20 0.14 -6.30 13.99
C ARG A 20 0.32 -6.72 15.46
N GLY A 21 0.51 -5.74 16.36
CA GLY A 21 0.75 -5.97 17.78
C GLY A 21 2.23 -6.04 18.19
N SER A 22 3.16 -6.29 17.25
CA SER A 22 4.59 -6.36 17.52
C SER A 22 5.25 -4.98 17.55
N GLY A 23 5.75 -4.61 18.71
CA GLY A 23 6.33 -3.30 19.03
C GLY A 23 7.84 -3.37 19.27
N GLU A 24 8.27 -3.01 20.47
CA GLU A 24 9.68 -2.88 20.85
C GLU A 24 10.46 -4.20 20.92
N ASN A 25 9.77 -5.32 21.17
CA ASN A 25 10.36 -6.67 21.20
C ASN A 25 10.61 -7.25 19.80
N ARG A 26 10.27 -6.49 18.74
CA ARG A 26 10.47 -6.92 17.37
C ARG A 26 11.96 -6.97 17.02
N LYS A 27 12.35 -8.03 16.33
CA LYS A 27 13.62 -8.14 15.64
C LYS A 27 13.37 -8.55 14.20
N LEU A 28 14.07 -7.90 13.28
CA LEU A 28 14.08 -8.28 11.87
C LEU A 28 15.47 -8.77 11.49
N VAL A 29 15.53 -9.87 10.75
CA VAL A 29 16.72 -10.29 10.03
C VAL A 29 16.38 -10.27 8.55
N GLU A 30 16.95 -9.31 7.84
CA GLU A 30 16.73 -9.08 6.42
C GLU A 30 17.92 -9.60 5.63
N ARG A 31 17.64 -10.28 4.52
CA ARG A 31 18.63 -10.85 3.60
C ARG A 31 18.34 -10.34 2.20
N TYR A 32 19.33 -9.73 1.57
CA TYR A 32 19.26 -9.23 0.21
C TYR A 32 20.31 -9.96 -0.64
N THR A 33 19.84 -10.75 -1.60
CA THR A 33 20.69 -11.58 -2.48
C THR A 33 20.41 -11.25 -3.94
N ARG A 34 21.44 -10.88 -4.70
CA ARG A 34 21.29 -10.75 -6.16
C ARG A 34 21.30 -12.15 -6.78
N VAL A 35 20.16 -12.60 -7.28
CA VAL A 35 20.04 -13.95 -7.87
C VAL A 35 20.34 -13.96 -9.37
N ASP A 36 20.22 -12.81 -10.03
CA ASP A 36 20.68 -12.56 -11.39
C ASP A 36 20.95 -11.06 -11.61
N GLU A 37 21.30 -10.65 -12.84
CA GLU A 37 21.62 -9.26 -13.20
C GLU A 37 20.48 -8.26 -12.90
N ASN A 38 19.24 -8.72 -12.95
CA ASN A 38 18.03 -7.91 -12.89
C ASN A 38 17.06 -8.32 -11.77
N THR A 39 17.46 -9.21 -10.86
CA THR A 39 16.59 -9.68 -9.77
C THR A 39 17.34 -9.66 -8.44
N LEU A 40 16.72 -9.00 -7.46
CA LEU A 40 17.13 -9.02 -6.07
C LEU A 40 16.09 -9.83 -5.29
N GLU A 41 16.50 -10.94 -4.68
CA GLU A 41 15.68 -11.64 -3.70
C GLU A 41 15.82 -10.93 -2.35
N TYR A 42 14.68 -10.53 -1.78
CA TYR A 42 14.55 -9.99 -0.45
C TYR A 42 13.84 -11.00 0.44
N GLU A 43 14.49 -11.40 1.52
CA GLU A 43 13.90 -12.21 2.58
C GLU A 43 13.94 -11.46 3.90
N VAL A 44 12.86 -11.49 4.66
CA VAL A 44 12.82 -10.92 6.01
C VAL A 44 12.20 -11.93 6.97
N THR A 45 12.97 -12.30 7.99
CA THR A 45 12.47 -13.04 9.14
C THR A 45 12.10 -12.07 10.24
N ILE A 46 10.89 -12.22 10.76
CA ILE A 46 10.29 -11.36 11.77
C ILE A 46 10.13 -12.16 13.05
N GLU A 47 10.72 -11.66 14.13
CA GLU A 47 10.72 -12.29 15.44
C GLU A 47 10.09 -11.36 16.47
N ASP A 48 9.10 -11.86 17.21
CA ASP A 48 8.60 -11.25 18.44
C ASP A 48 7.88 -12.33 19.27
N PRO A 49 8.56 -12.95 20.25
CA PRO A 49 7.99 -14.02 21.05
C PRO A 49 6.85 -13.54 21.97
N THR A 50 6.68 -12.22 22.13
CA THR A 50 5.56 -11.67 22.93
C THR A 50 4.26 -11.60 22.13
N VAL A 51 4.33 -11.75 20.81
CA VAL A 51 3.17 -11.63 19.91
C VAL A 51 2.92 -12.90 19.10
N TRP A 52 3.97 -13.57 18.63
CA TRP A 52 3.85 -14.75 17.76
C TRP A 52 4.46 -16.00 18.40
N ALA A 53 3.87 -17.15 18.11
CA ALA A 53 4.32 -18.44 18.63
C ALA A 53 5.68 -18.88 18.07
N ALA A 54 6.06 -18.37 16.89
CA ALA A 54 7.34 -18.64 16.25
C ALA A 54 7.72 -17.49 15.30
N PRO A 55 9.03 -17.31 15.01
CA PRO A 55 9.49 -16.51 13.89
C PRO A 55 8.82 -16.92 12.58
N TRP A 56 8.62 -15.95 11.69
CA TRP A 56 8.07 -16.19 10.36
C TRP A 56 8.78 -15.34 9.32
N THR A 57 8.77 -15.82 8.08
CA THR A 57 9.59 -15.27 7.01
C THR A 57 8.74 -14.88 5.81
N VAL A 58 9.01 -13.70 5.25
CA VAL A 58 8.47 -13.25 3.96
C VAL A 58 9.60 -13.22 2.96
N ARG A 59 9.31 -13.68 1.74
CA ARG A 59 10.24 -13.63 0.62
C ARG A 59 9.59 -12.95 -0.57
N GLN A 60 10.31 -12.03 -1.19
CA GLN A 60 9.88 -11.31 -2.37
C GLN A 60 11.03 -11.13 -3.36
N GLU A 61 10.75 -11.39 -4.64
CA GLU A 61 11.65 -11.01 -5.72
C GLU A 61 11.38 -9.58 -6.17
N LEU A 62 12.42 -8.76 -6.21
CA LEU A 62 12.39 -7.39 -6.69
C LEU A 62 13.09 -7.33 -8.05
N LYS A 63 12.33 -7.03 -9.10
CA LYS A 63 12.87 -6.86 -10.45
C LYS A 63 13.47 -5.47 -10.61
N ARG A 64 14.65 -5.40 -11.22
CA ARG A 64 15.34 -4.17 -11.54
C ARG A 64 14.46 -3.32 -12.44
N GLN A 65 14.27 -2.08 -12.02
CA GLN A 65 13.59 -1.06 -12.81
C GLN A 65 14.54 -0.50 -13.88
N SER A 66 14.00 -0.16 -15.05
CA SER A 66 14.78 0.38 -16.17
C SER A 66 15.20 1.83 -15.88
N ASP A 67 16.48 2.13 -16.03
CA ASP A 67 17.09 3.45 -15.80
C ASP A 67 16.73 4.51 -16.88
N GLU A 68 15.68 4.26 -17.68
CA GLU A 68 15.22 5.16 -18.74
C GLU A 68 14.63 6.46 -18.15
N GLU A 69 15.06 7.60 -18.68
CA GLU A 69 14.59 8.91 -18.24
C GLU A 69 13.08 9.07 -18.52
N ASN A 70 12.34 9.68 -17.57
CA ASN A 70 10.89 9.87 -17.63
C ASN A 70 10.06 8.56 -17.71
N ARG A 71 10.64 7.42 -17.32
CA ARG A 71 9.87 6.19 -17.24
C ARG A 71 8.81 6.26 -16.14
N ILE A 72 7.56 6.05 -16.55
CA ILE A 72 6.46 5.85 -15.61
C ILE A 72 6.57 4.42 -15.08
N TYR A 73 7.06 4.28 -13.86
CA TYR A 73 6.96 3.01 -13.15
C TYR A 73 5.49 2.79 -12.78
N TYR A 74 4.90 1.69 -13.25
CA TYR A 74 3.65 1.22 -12.71
C TYR A 74 3.91 0.88 -11.23
N GLU A 75 3.48 1.77 -10.34
CA GLU A 75 3.47 1.51 -8.92
C GLU A 75 2.60 0.25 -8.71
N PRO A 76 3.12 -0.85 -8.13
CA PRO A 76 2.32 -2.05 -7.88
C PRO A 76 1.34 -1.85 -6.72
N ARG A 77 1.12 -0.62 -6.25
CA ARG A 77 -0.03 -0.29 -5.42
C ARG A 77 -1.21 -0.23 -6.38
N CYS A 78 -2.20 -1.12 -6.23
CA CYS A 78 -3.46 -1.08 -6.95
C CYS A 78 -4.12 0.32 -6.88
N HIS A 79 -3.71 1.23 -7.75
CA HIS A 79 -4.51 2.34 -8.26
C HIS A 79 -4.86 1.95 -9.69
N GLU A 80 -5.58 0.84 -9.85
CA GLU A 80 -6.02 0.35 -11.15
C GLU A 80 -6.85 1.44 -11.84
N GLY A 81 -6.17 2.17 -12.72
CA GLY A 81 -6.69 3.12 -13.70
C GLY A 81 -7.47 4.33 -13.17
N ASN A 82 -7.61 4.53 -11.86
CA ASN A 82 -8.52 5.54 -11.29
C ASN A 82 -9.90 5.51 -11.96
N TYR A 83 -10.36 4.33 -12.43
CA TYR A 83 -11.62 4.23 -13.19
C TYR A 83 -12.81 4.73 -12.36
N GLY A 84 -12.74 4.52 -11.04
CA GLY A 84 -13.68 5.10 -10.08
C GLY A 84 -13.72 6.63 -10.11
N LEU A 85 -12.59 7.31 -10.31
CA LEU A 85 -12.54 8.77 -10.35
C LEU A 85 -13.28 9.34 -11.55
N GLY A 86 -13.07 8.76 -12.74
CA GLY A 86 -13.83 9.14 -13.94
C GLY A 86 -15.33 8.91 -13.76
N ALA A 87 -15.71 7.75 -13.23
CA ALA A 87 -17.10 7.44 -12.93
C ALA A 87 -17.73 8.40 -11.89
N MET A 88 -16.97 8.80 -10.87
CA MET A 88 -17.42 9.78 -9.87
C MET A 88 -17.70 11.15 -10.50
N PHE A 89 -16.84 11.64 -11.38
CA PHE A 89 -17.05 12.92 -12.07
C PHE A 89 -18.24 12.88 -13.03
N ILE A 90 -18.41 11.77 -13.77
CA ILE A 90 -19.58 11.57 -14.64
C ILE A 90 -20.85 11.55 -13.80
N GLY A 91 -20.88 10.78 -12.69
CA GLY A 91 -22.02 10.72 -11.78
C GLY A 91 -22.37 12.09 -11.19
N ALA A 92 -21.37 12.89 -10.80
CA ALA A 92 -21.60 14.26 -10.34
C ALA A 92 -22.26 15.13 -11.43
N ARG A 93 -21.78 15.03 -12.68
CA ARG A 93 -22.34 15.80 -13.81
C ARG A 93 -23.77 15.40 -14.15
N VAL A 94 -24.10 14.11 -14.05
CA VAL A 94 -25.48 13.63 -14.20
C VAL A 94 -26.38 14.23 -13.12
N ARG A 95 -25.94 14.24 -11.85
CA ARG A 95 -26.71 14.85 -10.75
C ARG A 95 -26.92 16.35 -10.93
N GLU A 96 -25.92 17.08 -11.41
CA GLU A 96 -26.07 18.51 -11.77
C GLU A 96 -27.14 18.71 -12.84
N GLN A 97 -27.18 17.85 -13.88
CA GLN A 97 -28.17 17.93 -14.95
C GLN A 97 -29.58 17.56 -14.48
N GLU A 98 -29.72 16.53 -13.64
CA GLU A 98 -31.00 16.14 -13.05
C GLU A 98 -31.58 17.28 -12.21
N PHE A 99 -30.77 17.86 -11.31
CA PHE A 99 -31.19 18.99 -10.47
C PHE A 99 -31.62 20.21 -11.30
N ALA A 100 -30.85 20.58 -12.33
CA ALA A 100 -31.21 21.66 -13.25
C ALA A 100 -32.52 21.38 -14.01
N ALA A 101 -32.85 20.11 -14.25
CA ALA A 101 -34.12 19.68 -14.83
C ALA A 101 -35.25 19.50 -13.80
N GLY A 102 -35.05 19.93 -12.55
CA GLY A 102 -36.02 19.80 -11.45
C GLY A 102 -36.22 18.36 -10.96
N ARG A 103 -35.26 17.47 -11.23
CA ARG A 103 -35.27 16.06 -10.84
C ARG A 103 -34.18 15.81 -9.80
N GLY A 104 -34.55 15.26 -8.65
CA GLY A 104 -33.57 14.92 -7.60
C GLY A 104 -33.11 16.09 -6.72
N PRO A 105 -32.30 15.80 -5.69
CA PRO A 105 -31.85 16.78 -4.69
C PRO A 105 -30.73 17.69 -5.20
N ASP A 106 -30.47 18.79 -4.49
CA ASP A 106 -29.32 19.67 -4.74
C ASP A 106 -28.02 18.86 -4.63
N PRO A 107 -27.17 18.79 -5.66
CA PRO A 107 -25.89 18.07 -5.62
C PRO A 107 -24.96 18.50 -4.48
N PHE A 108 -25.06 19.76 -4.02
CA PHE A 108 -24.27 20.28 -2.90
C PHE A 108 -24.81 19.88 -1.52
N SER A 109 -26.00 19.28 -1.47
CA SER A 109 -26.60 18.75 -0.24
C SER A 109 -26.20 17.30 0.07
N LEU A 110 -25.45 16.64 -0.82
CA LEU A 110 -25.09 15.24 -0.72
C LEU A 110 -23.83 15.04 0.11
N ASP A 111 -23.91 14.21 1.16
CA ASP A 111 -22.75 13.78 1.95
C ASP A 111 -22.15 12.50 1.36
N THR A 112 -20.90 12.57 0.92
CA THR A 112 -20.18 11.41 0.40
C THR A 112 -19.84 10.37 1.47
N THR A 113 -19.84 10.77 2.75
CA THR A 113 -19.56 9.89 3.90
C THR A 113 -20.69 8.90 4.16
N THR A 114 -21.93 9.27 3.83
CA THR A 114 -23.13 8.43 3.99
C THR A 114 -23.56 7.74 2.69
N GLY A 115 -22.77 7.85 1.63
CA GLY A 115 -23.14 7.31 0.30
C GLY A 115 -24.17 8.16 -0.44
N GLY A 116 -24.21 9.48 -0.20
CA GLY A 116 -25.17 10.39 -0.84
C GLY A 116 -26.52 10.48 -0.13
N GLY A 117 -26.61 9.99 1.11
CA GLY A 117 -27.74 10.31 1.97
C GLY A 117 -27.65 11.79 2.38
N GLY A 118 -28.74 12.54 2.23
CA GLY A 118 -28.82 13.87 2.83
C GLY A 118 -28.58 13.76 4.33
N ALA A 119 -27.77 14.66 4.89
CA ALA A 119 -27.62 14.79 6.33
C ALA A 119 -29.03 14.92 6.94
N ARG A 120 -29.37 14.00 7.85
CA ARG A 120 -30.58 14.14 8.67
C ARG A 120 -30.41 15.27 9.68
#